data_AF-A0A2K4MM80-F1
#
_entry.id   AF-A0A2K4MM80-F1
#
_cell.length_a   1.000
_cell.length_b   1.000
_cell.length_c   1.000
_cell.angle_alpha   90.00
_cell.angle_beta   90.00
_cell.angle_gamma   90.00
#
_symmetry.space_group_name_H-M   'P 1'
#
loop_
_entity.id
_entity.type
_entity.pdbx_description
1 polymer ?
#
loop_
_entity_poly.entity_id
_entity_poly.type
_entity_poly.pdbx_seq_one_letter_code
_entity_poly.pdbx_strand_id
1 'polypeptide(L)'
;MTVSIKRWEPENVIFWLSRGRGIARRNLWLSIFSLHLNFNIWMMWSMVVVNLPAVGFLISGQQQFLLVSIPPLVGALMRLIYSWAWSWVGGGLWLGLSTLFLLLPAWGVGRVVQDIASPFWQLLLVAALCGIGGGASA
;
A
#
# COMPACT_ATOMS: atom_id res chain seq x y z
N MET A 1 -0.95 -21.90 -5.56
CA MET A 1 -1.72 -22.84 -4.72
C MET A 1 -2.79 -22.07 -3.93
N THR A 2 -3.97 -21.88 -4.50
CA THR A 2 -5.13 -21.33 -3.79
C THR A 2 -5.88 -22.48 -3.12
N VAL A 3 -5.45 -22.85 -1.92
CA VAL A 3 -6.20 -23.81 -1.09
C VAL A 3 -7.45 -23.09 -0.59
N SER A 4 -8.58 -23.31 -1.25
CA SER A 4 -9.89 -22.89 -0.74
C SER A 4 -10.20 -23.70 0.51
N ILE A 5 -10.17 -23.05 1.68
CA ILE A 5 -10.47 -23.68 2.96
C ILE A 5 -11.99 -23.79 3.06
N LYS A 6 -12.55 -24.97 2.80
CA LYS A 6 -14.00 -25.22 2.91
C LYS A 6 -14.48 -25.37 4.36
N ARG A 7 -13.58 -25.69 5.30
CA ARG A 7 -13.88 -25.89 6.73
C ARG A 7 -12.82 -25.22 7.59
N TRP A 8 -13.22 -24.20 8.34
CA TRP A 8 -12.34 -23.42 9.23
C TRP A 8 -12.98 -23.32 10.61
N GLU A 9 -12.47 -24.09 11.57
CA GLU A 9 -12.98 -24.16 12.95
C GLU A 9 -11.87 -23.77 13.95
N PRO A 10 -11.45 -22.49 13.98
CA PRO A 10 -10.31 -22.05 14.79
C PRO A 10 -10.53 -22.25 16.30
N GLU A 11 -11.79 -22.23 16.75
CA GLU A 11 -12.16 -22.45 18.16
C GLU A 11 -12.04 -23.92 18.60
N ASN A 12 -11.99 -24.86 17.66
CA ASN A 12 -11.81 -26.27 17.99
C ASN A 12 -10.32 -26.56 18.24
N VAL A 13 -9.97 -26.89 19.49
CA VAL A 13 -8.59 -27.14 19.93
C VAL A 13 -7.89 -28.23 19.11
N ILE A 14 -8.61 -29.30 18.75
CA ILE A 14 -8.06 -30.42 17.96
C ILE A 14 -7.73 -29.94 16.53
N PHE A 15 -8.63 -29.17 15.91
CA PHE A 15 -8.41 -28.59 14.59
C PHE A 15 -7.26 -27.58 14.61
N TRP A 16 -7.20 -26.73 15.62
CA TRP A 16 -6.18 -25.68 15.75
C TRP A 16 -4.78 -26.27 15.88
N LEU A 17 -4.60 -27.25 16.77
CA LEU A 17 -3.30 -27.90 17.01
C LEU A 17 -2.85 -28.75 15.82
N SER A 18 -3.77 -29.42 15.13
CA SER A 18 -3.43 -30.29 14.00
C SER A 18 -3.16 -29.52 12.69
N ARG A 19 -3.94 -28.47 12.40
CA ARG A 19 -3.91 -27.81 11.08
C ARG A 19 -4.05 -26.29 11.12
N GLY A 20 -4.96 -25.77 11.95
CA GLY A 20 -5.32 -24.35 11.95
C GLY A 20 -4.14 -23.42 12.25
N ARG A 21 -3.33 -23.75 13.27
CA ARG A 21 -2.20 -22.92 13.72
C ARG A 21 -1.15 -22.69 12.62
N GLY A 22 -0.81 -23.72 11.86
CA GLY A 22 0.19 -23.63 10.80
C GLY A 22 -0.27 -22.72 9.64
N ILE A 23 -1.53 -22.87 9.23
CA ILE A 23 -2.14 -22.05 8.17
C ILE A 23 -2.25 -20.59 8.62
N ALA A 24 -2.76 -20.35 9.84
CA ALA A 24 -2.90 -19.02 10.40
C ALA A 24 -1.55 -18.31 10.51
N ARG A 25 -0.50 -19.00 11.00
CA ARG A 25 0.85 -18.44 11.11
C ARG A 25 1.43 -18.06 9.74
N ARG A 26 1.25 -18.90 8.72
CA ARG A 26 1.72 -18.60 7.36
C ARG A 26 1.03 -17.36 6.80
N ASN A 27 -0.29 -17.28 6.93
CA ASN A 27 -1.05 -16.12 6.47
C ASN A 27 -0.67 -14.86 7.24
N LEU A 28 -0.50 -14.95 8.56
CA LEU A 28 -0.08 -13.84 9.40
C LEU A 28 1.28 -13.28 8.96
N TRP A 29 2.27 -14.14 8.73
CA TRP A 29 3.59 -13.68 8.26
C TRP A 29 3.52 -12.97 6.91
N LEU A 30 2.75 -13.50 5.97
CA LEU A 30 2.54 -12.86 4.67
C LEU A 30 1.82 -11.51 4.80
N SER A 31 0.80 -11.43 5.66
CA SER A 31 0.09 -10.19 5.95
C SER A 31 1.00 -9.14 6.59
N ILE A 32 1.85 -9.52 7.56
CA ILE A 32 2.83 -8.62 8.19
C ILE A 32 3.80 -8.07 7.14
N PHE A 33 4.34 -8.93 6.28
CA PHE A 33 5.28 -8.51 5.24
C PHE A 33 4.63 -7.54 4.23
N SER A 34 3.42 -7.87 3.76
CA SER A 34 2.62 -6.99 2.90
C SER A 34 2.36 -5.64 3.56
N LEU A 35 1.95 -5.64 4.84
CA LEU A 35 1.64 -4.42 5.59
C LEU A 35 2.90 -3.57 5.78
N HIS A 36 4.04 -4.20 6.01
CA HIS A 36 5.33 -3.51 6.12
C HIS A 36 5.70 -2.81 4.81
N LEU A 37 5.67 -3.50 3.67
CA LEU A 37 5.93 -2.89 2.36
C LEU A 37 4.99 -1.72 2.09
N ASN A 38 3.74 -1.86 2.50
CA ASN A 38 2.74 -0.85 2.31
C ASN A 38 3.07 0.47 3.03
N PHE A 39 3.46 0.37 4.30
CA PHE A 39 3.93 1.51 5.09
C PHE A 39 5.19 2.14 4.50
N ASN A 40 6.12 1.34 3.97
CA ASN A 40 7.32 1.85 3.31
C ASN A 40 6.97 2.75 2.12
N ILE A 41 6.08 2.29 1.23
CA ILE A 41 5.66 3.09 0.06
C ILE A 41 4.91 4.36 0.48
N TRP A 42 4.04 4.25 1.49
CA TRP A 42 3.29 5.40 1.97
C TRP A 42 4.21 6.48 2.56
N MET A 43 5.19 6.09 3.39
CA MET A 43 6.12 7.02 4.03
C MET A 43 7.24 7.49 3.09
N MET A 44 7.59 6.71 2.06
CA MET A 44 8.62 7.07 1.08
C MET A 44 8.33 8.42 0.42
N TRP A 45 7.08 8.68 0.05
CA TRP A 45 6.71 9.93 -0.61
C TRP A 45 6.99 11.17 0.25
N SER A 46 6.74 11.10 1.56
CA SER A 46 7.04 12.20 2.49
C SER A 46 8.52 12.57 2.47
N MET A 47 9.41 11.57 2.41
CA MET A 47 10.85 11.80 2.31
C MET A 47 11.25 12.39 0.94
N VAL A 48 10.61 11.93 -0.13
CA VAL A 48 10.86 12.45 -1.49
C VAL A 48 10.49 13.93 -1.59
N VAL A 49 9.29 14.33 -1.14
CA VAL A 49 8.82 15.72 -1.28
C VAL A 49 9.73 16.71 -0.55
N VAL A 50 10.25 16.35 0.62
CA VAL A 50 11.19 17.18 1.38
C VAL A 50 12.49 17.42 0.60
N ASN A 51 12.92 16.45 -0.20
CA ASN A 51 14.18 16.52 -0.95
C ASN A 51 14.03 17.04 -2.39
N LEU A 52 12.81 17.13 -2.93
CA LEU A 52 12.57 17.63 -4.30
C LEU A 52 13.26 18.99 -4.60
N PRO A 53 13.21 20.01 -3.71
CA PRO A 53 13.88 21.29 -3.97
C PRO A 53 15.41 21.17 -4.03
N ALA A 54 15.99 20.26 -3.25
CA ALA A 54 17.43 20.02 -3.24
C ALA A 54 17.92 19.40 -4.56
N VAL A 55 17.05 18.72 -5.29
CA VAL A 55 17.32 18.15 -6.63
C VAL A 55 17.08 19.17 -7.75
N GLY A 56 16.53 20.35 -7.45
CA GLY A 56 16.30 21.43 -8.42
C GLY A 56 14.86 21.62 -8.87
N PHE A 57 13.88 20.94 -8.24
CA PHE A 57 12.46 21.20 -8.51
C PHE A 57 12.04 22.58 -8.00
N LEU A 58 11.46 23.39 -8.88
CA LEU A 58 10.92 24.72 -8.56
C LEU A 58 9.47 24.60 -8.06
N ILE A 59 9.31 24.20 -6.79
CA ILE A 59 8.01 24.04 -6.13
C ILE A 59 7.89 24.98 -4.94
N SER A 60 6.73 25.64 -4.80
CA SER A 60 6.46 26.52 -3.66
C SER A 60 6.25 25.72 -2.37
N GLY A 61 6.41 26.37 -1.22
CA GLY A 61 6.13 25.72 0.08
C GLY A 61 4.69 25.21 0.17
N GLN A 62 3.72 25.96 -0.36
CA GLN A 62 2.32 25.54 -0.41
C GLN A 62 2.12 24.28 -1.26
N GLN A 63 2.82 24.18 -2.39
CA GLN A 63 2.78 22.99 -3.25
C GLN A 63 3.38 21.77 -2.57
N GLN A 64 4.49 21.92 -1.84
CA GLN A 64 5.08 20.83 -1.05
C GLN A 64 4.12 20.32 0.02
N PHE A 65 3.48 21.23 0.78
CA PHE A 65 2.46 20.85 1.76
C PHE A 65 1.31 20.08 1.11
N LEU A 66 0.84 20.52 -0.06
CA LEU A 66 -0.20 19.82 -0.80
C LEU A 66 0.25 18.41 -1.18
N LEU A 67 1.47 18.25 -1.71
CA LEU A 67 2.02 16.93 -2.08
C LEU A 67 2.15 15.99 -0.87
N VAL A 68 2.47 16.49 0.32
CA VAL A 68 2.51 15.67 1.55
C VAL A 68 1.11 15.31 2.06
N SER A 69 0.11 16.17 1.81
CA SER A 69 -1.26 16.00 2.33
C SER A 69 -2.14 15.08 1.47
N ILE A 70 -1.84 14.94 0.19
CA ILE A 70 -2.60 14.11 -0.74
C ILE A 70 -2.54 12.60 -0.41
N PRO A 71 -1.37 11.99 -0.13
CA PRO A 71 -1.29 10.56 0.19
C PRO A 71 -2.16 10.14 1.38
N PRO A 72 -2.16 10.82 2.55
CA PRO A 72 -3.04 10.43 3.66
C PRO A 72 -4.52 10.65 3.32
N LEU A 73 -4.88 11.67 2.53
CA LEU A 73 -6.26 11.87 2.06
C LEU A 73 -6.72 10.70 1.17
N VAL A 74 -5.93 10.34 0.16
CA VAL A 74 -6.25 9.22 -0.74
C VAL A 74 -6.24 7.90 0.02
N GLY A 75 -5.28 7.71 0.92
CA GLY A 75 -5.23 6.53 1.79
C GLY A 75 -6.51 6.37 2.61
N ALA A 76 -7.00 7.44 3.25
CA ALA A 76 -8.24 7.40 4.03
C ALA A 76 -9.46 7.01 3.17
N LEU A 77 -9.58 7.55 1.95
CA LEU A 77 -10.65 7.20 1.02
C LEU A 77 -10.54 5.74 0.56
N MET A 78 -9.33 5.30 0.22
CA MET A 78 -9.10 3.93 -0.22
C MET A 78 -9.39 2.91 0.89
N ARG A 79 -9.15 3.23 2.17
CA ARG A 79 -9.50 2.32 3.28
C ARG A 79 -10.97 1.89 3.28
N LEU A 80 -11.89 2.81 2.95
CA LEU A 80 -13.31 2.50 2.83
C LEU A 80 -13.56 1.48 1.71
N ILE A 81 -12.93 1.70 0.55
CA ILE A 81 -13.05 0.82 -0.62
C ILE A 81 -12.43 -0.56 -0.35
N TYR A 82 -11.25 -0.59 0.26
CA TYR A 82 -10.49 -1.81 0.58
C TYR A 82 -11.24 -2.70 1.57
N SER A 83 -11.96 -2.11 2.52
CA SER A 83 -12.76 -2.86 3.51
C SER A 83 -13.84 -3.74 2.85
N TRP A 84 -14.36 -3.32 1.70
CA TRP A 84 -15.37 -4.07 0.95
C TRP A 84 -14.74 -4.99 -0.10
N ALA A 85 -13.63 -4.58 -0.72
CA ALA A 85 -12.99 -5.32 -1.81
C ALA A 85 -12.56 -6.75 -1.44
N TRP A 86 -12.12 -6.97 -0.19
CA TRP A 86 -11.72 -8.30 0.28
C TRP A 86 -12.88 -9.33 0.22
N SER A 87 -14.12 -8.88 0.44
CA SER A 87 -15.29 -9.74 0.52
C SER A 87 -15.67 -10.37 -0.83
N TRP A 88 -15.28 -9.75 -1.94
CA TRP A 88 -15.59 -10.23 -3.29
C TRP A 88 -14.49 -11.09 -3.88
N VAL A 89 -13.24 -10.79 -3.55
CA VAL A 89 -12.04 -11.36 -4.21
C VAL A 89 -11.38 -12.47 -3.37
N GLY A 90 -11.63 -12.48 -2.06
CA GLY A 90 -11.03 -13.40 -1.10
C GLY A 90 -9.66 -12.94 -0.62
N GLY A 91 -9.40 -13.10 0.68
CA GLY A 91 -8.26 -12.45 1.35
C GLY A 91 -6.87 -12.82 0.81
N GLY A 92 -6.68 -14.08 0.37
CA GLY A 92 -5.39 -14.52 -0.16
C GLY A 92 -5.04 -13.89 -1.51
N LEU A 93 -6.01 -13.80 -2.43
CA LEU A 93 -5.80 -13.17 -3.74
C LEU A 93 -5.70 -11.65 -3.59
N TRP A 94 -6.57 -11.06 -2.76
CA TRP A 94 -6.56 -9.63 -2.48
C TRP A 94 -5.23 -9.16 -1.90
N LEU A 95 -4.67 -9.88 -0.92
CA LEU A 95 -3.36 -9.59 -0.32
C LEU A 95 -2.24 -9.58 -1.37
N GLY A 96 -2.24 -10.56 -2.28
CA GLY A 96 -1.25 -10.63 -3.35
C GLY A 96 -1.39 -9.48 -4.35
N LEU A 97 -2.61 -9.21 -4.80
CA LEU A 97 -2.90 -8.13 -5.74
C LEU A 97 -2.57 -6.76 -5.15
N SER A 98 -3.01 -6.46 -3.92
CA SER A 98 -2.75 -5.19 -3.27
C SER A 98 -1.24 -4.95 -3.07
N THR A 99 -0.48 -6.00 -2.72
CA THR A 99 0.98 -5.93 -2.64
C THR A 99 1.61 -5.65 -4.01
N LEU A 100 1.14 -6.30 -5.07
CA LEU A 100 1.65 -6.09 -6.44
C LEU A 100 1.38 -4.67 -6.95
N PHE A 101 0.22 -4.09 -6.59
CA PHE A 101 -0.11 -2.71 -6.96
C PHE A 101 0.89 -1.68 -6.40
N LEU A 102 1.60 -1.99 -5.32
CA LEU A 102 2.65 -1.13 -4.75
C LEU A 102 3.85 -0.91 -5.68
N LEU A 103 4.03 -1.77 -6.68
CA LEU A 103 5.08 -1.58 -7.69
C LEU A 103 4.83 -0.34 -8.57
N LEU A 104 3.56 0.04 -8.79
CA LEU A 104 3.20 1.21 -9.58
C LEU A 104 3.69 2.52 -8.94
N PRO A 105 3.36 2.86 -7.68
CA PRO A 105 3.89 4.05 -7.05
C PRO A 105 5.41 4.01 -6.87
N ALA A 106 6.00 2.85 -6.54
CA ALA A 106 7.45 2.70 -6.42
C ALA A 106 8.17 3.08 -7.72
N TRP A 107 7.69 2.56 -8.85
CA TRP A 107 8.24 2.86 -10.17
C TRP A 107 7.94 4.30 -10.60
N GLY A 108 6.73 4.80 -10.32
CA GLY A 108 6.32 6.17 -10.63
C GLY A 108 7.20 7.22 -9.94
N VAL A 109 7.49 7.02 -8.66
CA VAL A 109 8.42 7.88 -7.91
C VAL A 109 9.82 7.85 -8.53
N GLY A 110 10.34 6.66 -8.83
CA GLY A 110 11.67 6.52 -9.44
C GLY A 110 11.79 7.26 -10.79
N ARG A 111 10.73 7.27 -11.60
CA ARG A 111 10.69 7.99 -12.88
C ARG A 111 10.58 9.51 -12.69
N VAL A 112 9.65 9.96 -11.86
CA VAL A 112 9.36 11.39 -11.69
C VAL A 112 10.54 12.14 -11.06
N VAL A 113 11.28 11.52 -10.14
CA VAL A 113 12.41 12.16 -9.47
C VAL A 113 13.61 12.37 -10.40
N GLN A 114 13.71 11.60 -11.48
CA GLN A 114 14.80 11.71 -12.46
C GLN A 114 14.61 12.88 -13.45
N ASP A 115 13.39 13.36 -13.64
CA ASP A 115 13.08 14.43 -14.59
C ASP A 115 12.60 15.68 -13.86
N ILE A 116 13.49 16.66 -13.73
CA ILE A 116 13.23 17.95 -13.07
C ILE A 116 12.18 18.78 -13.83
N ALA A 117 11.97 18.52 -15.13
CA ALA A 117 10.92 19.16 -15.92
C ALA A 117 9.52 18.54 -15.71
N SER A 118 9.40 17.54 -14.82
CA SER A 118 8.12 16.89 -14.54
C SER A 118 7.09 17.91 -14.05
N PRO A 119 5.94 18.06 -14.74
CA PRO A 119 4.93 19.02 -14.36
C PRO A 119 4.27 18.65 -13.03
N PHE A 120 3.80 19.65 -12.29
CA PHE A 120 3.24 19.49 -10.94
C PHE A 120 2.10 18.46 -10.85
N TRP A 121 1.28 18.32 -11.90
CA TRP A 121 0.20 17.34 -11.92
C TRP A 121 0.71 15.88 -11.88
N GLN A 122 1.91 15.60 -12.43
CA GLN A 122 2.52 14.27 -12.34
C GLN A 122 2.95 13.96 -10.91
N LEU A 123 3.52 14.95 -10.21
CA LEU A 123 3.85 14.83 -8.78
C LEU A 123 2.59 14.55 -7.95
N LEU A 124 1.48 15.23 -8.22
CA LEU A 124 0.19 14.97 -7.57
C LEU A 124 -0.35 13.57 -7.87
N LEU A 125 -0.24 13.10 -9.12
CA LEU A 125 -0.69 11.77 -9.52
C LEU A 125 0.13 10.70 -8.78
N VAL A 126 1.45 10.84 -8.74
CA VAL A 126 2.33 9.93 -8.00
C VAL A 126 2.03 9.98 -6.50
N ALA A 127 1.82 11.17 -5.92
CA ALA A 127 1.40 11.34 -4.53
C ALA A 127 0.09 10.57 -4.22
N ALA A 128 -0.89 10.67 -5.12
CA ALA A 128 -2.16 9.95 -5.00
C ALA A 128 -1.96 8.44 -5.09
N LEU A 129 -1.14 7.95 -6.04
CA LEU A 129 -0.79 6.54 -6.16
C LEU A 129 -0.08 6.00 -4.91
N CYS A 130 0.82 6.78 -4.30
CA CYS A 130 1.45 6.42 -3.02
C CYS A 130 0.41 6.32 -1.88
N GLY A 131 -0.64 7.14 -1.93
CA GLY A 131 -1.77 7.06 -1.02
C GLY A 131 -2.62 5.79 -1.17
N ILE A 132 -2.71 5.23 -2.38
CA ILE A 132 -3.38 3.93 -2.61
C ILE A 132 -2.69 2.82 -1.80
N GLY A 133 -1.36 2.90 -1.66
CA GLY A 133 -0.62 2.08 -0.71
C GLY A 133 -1.28 2.15 0.67
N GLY A 134 -1.34 3.32 1.30
CA GLY A 134 -1.97 3.49 2.63
C GLY A 134 -3.42 2.97 2.78
N GLY A 135 -4.15 2.73 1.69
CA GLY A 135 -5.44 2.03 1.68
C GLY A 135 -5.36 0.53 1.95
N ALA A 136 -4.31 -0.14 1.46
CA ALA A 136 -4.06 -1.58 1.61
C ALA A 136 -3.68 -2.03 3.03
N SER A 137 -3.44 -1.07 3.93
CA SER A 137 -3.11 -1.32 5.34
C SER A 137 -4.32 -1.43 6.27
N ALA A 138 -5.54 -1.25 5.75
CA ALA A 138 -6.77 -1.48 6.49
C ALA A 138 -7.28 -2.91 6.34
#